data_AF-A0A3R9XND2-F1
#
_entry.id   AF-A0A3R9XND2-F1
#
_cell.length_a   1.000
_cell.length_b   1.000
_cell.length_c   1.000
_cell.angle_alpha   90.00
_cell.angle_beta   90.00
_cell.angle_gamma   90.00
#
_symmetry.space_group_name_H-M   'P 1'
#
loop_
_entity.id
_entity.type
_entity.pdbx_description
1 polymer ?
#
loop_
_entity_poly.entity_id
_entity_poly.type
_entity_poly.pdbx_seq_one_letter_code
_entity_poly.pdbx_strand_id
1 'polypeptide(L)'
;MTARTAHTTRPPARRDRRGPGPTRPTRPARPRGPHDWFAERLLAVVTGQRPVHSLLGLTVGPAYDQLVSLAPSGPPRRRLRPVLRHCGRFHPGPGVIEAFARIATGERVSAMAFRLEQGPDLRWRCAAVEIRGPRP
;
A
#
# COMPACT_ATOMS: atom_id res chain seq x y z
N MET A 1 54.65 -53.11 -25.60
CA MET A 1 54.87 -52.08 -24.57
C MET A 1 53.73 -51.07 -24.68
N THR A 2 52.99 -50.92 -23.59
CA THR A 2 51.64 -50.31 -23.41
C THR A 2 51.60 -48.78 -23.40
N ALA A 3 50.48 -48.16 -23.84
CA ALA A 3 49.67 -47.18 -23.08
C ALA A 3 48.54 -46.60 -23.98
N ARG A 4 47.28 -47.07 -23.91
CA ARG A 4 46.16 -46.73 -23.00
C ARG A 4 45.48 -45.38 -23.29
N THR A 5 44.45 -45.44 -24.13
CA THR A 5 43.44 -44.41 -24.41
C THR A 5 42.62 -44.13 -23.14
N ALA A 6 42.59 -42.88 -22.68
CA ALA A 6 41.73 -42.47 -21.57
C ALA A 6 40.36 -42.04 -22.09
N HIS A 7 39.36 -42.89 -21.90
CA HIS A 7 37.96 -42.53 -22.09
C HIS A 7 37.49 -41.72 -20.87
N THR A 8 37.27 -40.42 -21.06
CA THR A 8 36.60 -39.57 -20.05
C THR A 8 35.10 -39.82 -20.08
N THR A 9 34.62 -40.59 -19.11
CA THR A 9 33.19 -40.70 -18.78
C THR A 9 32.75 -39.40 -18.10
N ARG A 10 32.06 -38.51 -18.82
CA ARG A 10 31.36 -37.36 -18.22
C ARG A 10 29.84 -37.59 -18.31
N PRO A 11 29.07 -37.48 -17.22
CA PRO A 11 27.62 -37.64 -17.27
C PRO A 11 27.00 -36.50 -18.09
N PRO A 12 25.93 -36.74 -18.86
CA PRO A 12 25.20 -35.67 -19.53
C PRO A 12 24.55 -34.77 -18.47
N ALA A 13 24.89 -33.49 -18.48
CA ALA A 13 24.30 -32.48 -17.62
C ALA A 13 22.80 -32.33 -17.94
N ARG A 14 21.96 -32.86 -17.05
CA ARG A 14 20.50 -32.69 -17.04
C ARG A 14 20.18 -31.20 -16.87
N ARG A 15 19.76 -30.52 -17.94
CA ARG A 15 19.20 -29.16 -17.89
C ARG A 15 17.78 -29.23 -17.31
N ASP A 16 17.66 -29.15 -15.99
CA ASP A 16 16.37 -28.89 -15.36
C ASP A 16 16.07 -27.38 -15.47
N ARG A 17 15.17 -27.00 -16.39
CA ARG A 17 14.72 -25.61 -16.58
C ARG A 17 13.63 -25.20 -15.57
N ARG A 18 13.73 -25.65 -14.32
CA ARG A 18 12.85 -25.22 -13.22
C ARG A 18 13.64 -24.46 -12.17
N GLY A 19 14.21 -23.34 -12.59
CA GLY A 19 14.60 -22.29 -11.65
C GLY A 19 13.38 -21.45 -11.31
N PRO A 20 13.15 -21.06 -10.03
CA PRO A 20 12.16 -20.04 -9.72
C PRO A 20 12.52 -18.79 -10.52
N GLY A 21 11.56 -18.29 -11.31
CA GLY A 21 11.72 -17.04 -12.06
C GLY A 21 12.15 -15.91 -11.13
N PRO A 22 12.83 -14.88 -11.65
CA PRO A 22 13.39 -13.82 -10.83
C PRO A 22 12.29 -13.20 -9.96
N THR A 23 12.34 -13.46 -8.66
CA THR A 23 11.58 -12.72 -7.67
C THR A 23 12.04 -11.27 -7.79
N ARG A 24 11.17 -10.45 -8.40
CA ARG A 24 11.38 -9.01 -8.50
C ARG A 24 11.75 -8.52 -7.10
N PRO A 25 12.91 -7.85 -6.92
CA PRO A 25 13.36 -7.46 -5.59
C PRO A 25 12.26 -6.61 -4.94
N THR A 26 11.76 -7.10 -3.81
CA THR A 26 10.90 -6.34 -2.91
C THR A 26 11.73 -5.13 -2.50
N ARG A 27 11.43 -3.97 -3.09
CA ARG A 27 12.17 -2.76 -2.82
C ARG A 27 12.14 -2.52 -1.31
N PRO A 28 13.29 -2.26 -0.65
CA PRO A 28 13.30 -2.02 0.79
C PRO A 28 12.24 -0.97 1.13
N ALA A 29 11.42 -1.28 2.12
CA ALA A 29 10.37 -0.38 2.57
C ALA A 29 11.04 0.96 2.89
N ARG A 30 10.69 1.99 2.11
CA ARG A 30 11.14 3.36 2.40
C ARG A 30 10.77 3.66 3.85
N PRO A 31 11.56 4.47 4.58
CA PRO A 31 11.13 5.00 5.86
C PRO A 31 9.71 5.54 5.71
N ARG A 32 8.76 4.97 6.47
CA ARG A 32 7.35 5.27 6.34
C ARG A 32 7.13 6.71 6.80
N GLY A 33 6.84 7.59 5.86
CA GLY A 33 6.54 8.99 6.19
C GLY A 33 5.14 9.11 6.80
N PRO A 34 4.74 10.30 7.26
CA PRO A 34 3.39 10.53 7.81
C PRO A 34 2.29 10.09 6.81
N HIS A 35 2.45 10.36 5.52
CA HIS A 35 1.53 9.90 4.46
C HIS A 35 1.33 8.38 4.41
N ASP A 36 2.38 7.55 4.56
CA ASP A 36 2.25 6.09 4.53
C ASP A 36 1.44 5.59 5.73
N TRP A 37 1.71 6.15 6.91
CA TRP A 37 0.99 5.83 8.14
C TRP A 37 -0.49 6.24 8.04
N PHE A 38 -0.78 7.44 7.54
CA PHE A 38 -2.14 7.90 7.32
C PHE A 38 -2.86 7.04 6.27
N ALA A 39 -2.20 6.68 5.16
CA ALA A 39 -2.80 5.84 4.13
C ALA A 39 -3.28 4.49 4.68
N GLU A 40 -2.49 3.84 5.55
CA GLU A 40 -2.90 2.58 6.20
C GLU A 40 -4.11 2.77 7.12
N ARG A 41 -4.13 3.85 7.91
CA ARG A 41 -5.23 4.12 8.86
C ARG A 41 -6.52 4.50 8.16
N LEU A 42 -6.44 5.37 7.16
CA LEU A 42 -7.57 5.74 6.31
C LEU A 42 -8.11 4.50 5.59
N LEU A 43 -7.24 3.67 5.00
CA LEU A 43 -7.64 2.42 4.37
C LEU A 43 -8.39 1.50 5.34
N ALA A 44 -7.89 1.35 6.57
CA ALA A 44 -8.55 0.53 7.58
C ALA A 44 -9.96 1.03 7.93
N VAL A 45 -10.17 2.35 7.96
CA VAL A 45 -11.50 2.94 8.21
C VAL A 45 -12.44 2.74 7.03
N VAL A 46 -12.01 3.08 5.80
CA VAL A 46 -12.89 2.98 4.62
C VAL A 46 -13.22 1.54 4.23
N THR A 47 -12.43 0.57 4.70
CA THR A 47 -12.67 -0.87 4.55
C THR A 47 -13.41 -1.49 5.74
N GLY A 48 -13.74 -0.70 6.76
CA GLY A 48 -14.47 -1.14 7.96
C GLY A 48 -13.67 -2.02 8.91
N GLN A 49 -12.34 -2.10 8.76
CA GLN A 49 -11.46 -2.77 9.70
C GLN A 49 -11.25 -1.97 10.99
N ARG A 50 -11.49 -0.66 10.93
CA ARG A 50 -11.48 0.24 12.09
C ARG A 50 -12.67 1.19 12.01
N PRO A 51 -13.24 1.60 13.16
CA PRO A 51 -14.29 2.60 13.18
C PRO A 51 -13.75 4.00 12.87
N VAL A 52 -14.58 4.88 12.33
CA VAL A 52 -14.20 6.27 11.99
C VAL A 52 -13.67 7.04 13.20
N HIS A 53 -14.29 6.85 14.38
CA HIS A 53 -13.88 7.52 15.61
C HIS A 53 -12.44 7.18 16.07
N SER A 54 -11.81 6.14 15.51
CA SER A 54 -10.38 5.86 15.77
C SER A 54 -9.44 6.93 15.20
N LEU A 55 -9.96 7.81 14.34
CA LEU A 55 -9.26 8.96 13.77
C LEU A 55 -9.59 10.29 14.48
N LEU A 56 -10.30 10.26 15.61
CA LEU A 56 -10.49 11.46 16.43
C LEU A 56 -9.13 12.05 16.84
N GLY A 57 -8.98 13.37 16.66
CA GLY A 57 -7.72 14.08 16.90
C GLY A 57 -6.65 13.89 15.80
N LEU A 58 -6.90 13.00 14.83
CA LEU A 58 -6.06 12.79 13.64
C LEU A 58 -6.68 13.41 12.37
N THR A 59 -7.84 14.04 12.49
CA THR A 59 -8.55 14.74 11.40
C THR A 59 -8.78 16.20 11.76
N VAL A 60 -8.83 17.06 10.76
CA VAL A 60 -9.21 18.48 10.84
C VAL A 60 -10.10 18.84 9.65
N GLY A 61 -10.81 19.97 9.78
CA GLY A 61 -11.67 20.47 8.71
C GLY A 61 -12.69 19.40 8.26
N PRO A 62 -12.94 19.27 6.94
CA PRO A 62 -13.98 18.38 6.42
C PRO A 62 -13.63 16.89 6.47
N ALA A 63 -12.38 16.52 6.78
CA ALA A 63 -11.91 15.13 6.67
C ALA A 63 -12.74 14.12 7.48
N TYR A 64 -13.21 14.50 8.68
CA TYR A 64 -13.98 13.59 9.52
C TYR A 64 -15.31 13.22 8.87
N ASP A 65 -16.07 14.21 8.39
CA ASP A 65 -17.37 13.99 7.75
C ASP A 65 -17.21 13.25 6.41
N GLN A 66 -16.15 13.55 5.66
CA GLN A 66 -15.77 12.80 4.47
C GLN A 66 -15.52 11.31 4.79
N LEU A 67 -14.83 11.01 5.89
CA LEU A 67 -14.62 9.63 6.34
C LEU A 67 -15.92 8.94 6.75
N VAL A 68 -16.83 9.65 7.43
CA VAL A 68 -18.16 9.12 7.77
C VAL A 68 -18.93 8.73 6.50
N SER A 69 -18.90 9.56 5.46
CA SER A 69 -19.55 9.28 4.17
C SER A 69 -18.90 8.12 3.39
N LEU A 70 -17.57 8.00 3.49
CA LEU A 70 -16.80 6.93 2.84
C LEU A 70 -16.89 5.59 3.58
N ALA A 71 -17.13 5.61 4.89
CA ALA A 71 -17.18 4.41 5.72
C ALA A 71 -18.23 3.40 5.20
N PRO A 72 -18.00 2.09 5.38
CA PRO A 72 -19.00 1.09 5.05
C PRO A 72 -20.25 1.26 5.91
N SER A 73 -21.42 1.34 5.26
CA SER A 73 -22.72 1.50 5.93
C SER A 73 -23.42 0.17 6.29
N GLY A 74 -22.75 -0.97 6.07
CA GLY A 74 -23.34 -2.30 6.29
C GLY A 74 -22.35 -3.29 6.92
N PRO A 75 -22.83 -4.45 7.38
CA PRO A 75 -21.99 -5.43 8.07
C PRO A 75 -20.81 -5.87 7.20
N PRO A 76 -19.65 -6.21 7.79
CA PRO A 76 -18.47 -6.63 7.06
C PRO A 76 -18.80 -7.83 6.17
N ARG A 77 -18.92 -7.61 4.86
CA ARG A 77 -19.08 -8.71 3.91
C ARG A 77 -17.71 -9.37 3.73
N ARG A 78 -17.70 -10.68 3.51
CA ARG A 78 -16.49 -11.42 3.13
C ARG A 78 -16.02 -10.94 1.75
N ARG A 79 -15.23 -9.86 1.74
CA ARG A 79 -14.63 -9.23 0.56
C ARG A 79 -13.16 -9.59 0.46
N LEU A 80 -12.59 -9.47 -0.75
CA LEU A 80 -11.15 -9.56 -0.95
C LEU A 80 -10.46 -8.47 -0.11
N ARG A 81 -9.31 -8.79 0.49
CA ARG A 81 -8.57 -7.84 1.32
C ARG A 81 -7.92 -6.77 0.45
N PRO A 82 -8.24 -5.48 0.65
CA PRO A 82 -7.60 -4.40 -0.09
C PRO A 82 -6.14 -4.24 0.35
N VAL A 83 -5.25 -4.03 -0.61
CA VAL A 83 -3.81 -3.90 -0.37
C VAL A 83 -3.32 -2.55 -0.90
N LEU A 84 -2.65 -1.79 -0.06
CA LEU A 84 -1.95 -0.57 -0.45
C LEU A 84 -0.74 -0.95 -1.34
N ARG A 85 -0.84 -0.72 -2.64
CA ARG A 85 0.21 -1.05 -3.62
C ARG A 85 1.28 0.02 -3.72
N HIS A 86 0.87 1.27 -3.53
CA HIS A 86 1.74 2.41 -3.67
C HIS A 86 1.16 3.61 -2.94
N CYS A 87 2.01 4.36 -2.24
CA CYS A 87 1.69 5.67 -1.73
C CYS A 87 2.71 6.68 -2.27
N GLY A 88 2.21 7.77 -2.84
CA GLY A 88 3.00 8.89 -3.32
C GLY A 88 2.60 10.16 -2.58
N ARG A 89 3.47 11.17 -2.62
CA ARG A 89 3.24 12.47 -1.98
C ARG A 89 3.85 13.63 -2.76
N PHE A 90 3.30 14.81 -2.51
CA PHE A 90 3.75 16.11 -2.96
C PHE A 90 3.62 17.12 -1.80
N HIS A 91 4.49 18.12 -1.74
CA HIS A 91 4.44 19.17 -0.71
C HIS A 91 4.09 20.50 -1.39
N PRO A 92 2.81 20.94 -1.35
CA PRO A 92 2.41 22.20 -1.96
C PRO A 92 2.94 23.43 -1.19
N GLY A 93 3.31 23.24 0.08
CA GLY A 93 3.89 24.28 0.92
C GLY A 93 4.34 23.73 2.27
N PRO A 94 4.91 24.60 3.14
CA PRO A 94 5.32 24.21 4.48
C PRO A 94 4.16 23.62 5.29
N GLY A 95 4.40 22.51 5.99
CA GLY A 95 3.39 21.89 6.85
C GLY A 95 2.20 21.27 6.11
N VAL A 96 2.26 21.12 4.79
CA VAL A 96 1.19 20.49 4.00
C VAL A 96 1.77 19.34 3.18
N ILE A 97 1.05 18.22 3.17
CA ILE A 97 1.33 17.08 2.29
C ILE A 97 0.06 16.75 1.55
N GLU A 98 0.13 16.72 0.22
CA GLU A 98 -0.87 16.07 -0.61
C GLU A 98 -0.36 14.69 -1.00
N ALA A 99 -1.18 13.67 -0.77
CA ALA A 99 -0.78 12.30 -0.97
C ALA A 99 -1.86 11.51 -1.71
N PHE A 100 -1.41 10.44 -2.36
CA PHE A 100 -2.30 9.51 -3.01
C PHE A 100 -1.86 8.08 -2.70
N ALA A 101 -2.83 7.18 -2.69
CA ALA A 101 -2.70 5.77 -2.42
C ALA A 101 -3.38 4.98 -3.55
N ARG A 102 -2.63 4.07 -4.18
CA ARG A 102 -3.18 3.07 -5.10
C ARG A 102 -3.51 1.80 -4.31
N ILE A 103 -4.77 1.40 -4.34
CA ILE A 103 -5.31 0.29 -3.58
C ILE A 103 -5.77 -0.78 -4.56
N ALA A 104 -5.30 -2.02 -4.38
CA ALA A 104 -5.76 -3.16 -5.17
C ALA A 104 -6.66 -4.06 -4.32
N THR A 105 -7.81 -4.44 -4.88
CA THR A 105 -8.77 -5.38 -4.30
C THR A 105 -9.10 -6.45 -5.33
N GLY A 106 -8.35 -7.57 -5.32
CA GLY A 106 -8.34 -8.52 -6.42
C GLY A 106 -7.82 -7.86 -7.70
N GLU A 107 -8.56 -8.00 -8.80
CA GLU A 107 -8.27 -7.37 -10.10
C GLU A 107 -8.70 -5.90 -10.18
N ARG A 108 -9.40 -5.38 -9.16
CA ARG A 108 -9.89 -4.00 -9.15
C ARG A 108 -8.86 -3.07 -8.53
N VAL A 109 -8.75 -1.87 -9.07
CA VAL A 109 -7.87 -0.82 -8.55
C VAL A 109 -8.69 0.43 -8.26
N SER A 110 -8.39 1.04 -7.12
CA SER A 110 -8.97 2.30 -6.67
C SER A 110 -7.87 3.25 -6.22
N ALA A 111 -8.13 4.55 -6.30
CA ALA A 111 -7.23 5.58 -5.83
C ALA A 111 -7.85 6.30 -4.64
N MET A 112 -7.07 6.50 -3.59
CA MET A 112 -7.43 7.34 -2.45
C MET A 112 -6.49 8.55 -2.42
N ALA A 113 -7.05 9.75 -2.50
CA ALA A 113 -6.32 11.00 -2.36
C ALA A 113 -6.60 11.59 -0.97
N PHE A 114 -5.60 12.18 -0.35
CA PHE A 114 -5.76 12.81 0.95
C PHE A 114 -4.75 13.93 1.18
N ARG A 115 -5.17 14.93 1.93
CA ARG A 115 -4.34 16.06 2.35
C ARG A 115 -4.04 15.93 3.83
N LEU A 116 -2.78 16.12 4.20
CA LEU A 116 -2.33 16.24 5.59
C LEU A 116 -1.87 17.67 5.85
N GLU A 117 -2.23 18.18 7.01
CA GLU A 117 -1.80 19.47 7.53
C GLU A 117 -1.10 19.27 8.86
N GLN A 118 0.03 19.94 9.05
CA GLN A 118 0.75 19.98 10.31
C GLN A 118 0.23 21.16 11.12
N GLY A 119 -0.33 20.86 12.30
CA GLY A 119 -0.77 21.88 13.24
C GLY A 119 0.40 22.63 13.89
N PRO A 120 0.11 23.69 14.65
CA PRO A 120 1.14 24.43 15.41
C PRO A 120 1.81 23.55 16.49
N ASP A 121 1.16 22.47 16.90
CA ASP A 121 1.69 21.45 17.80
C ASP A 121 2.59 20.41 17.09
N LEU A 122 2.97 20.68 15.84
CA LEU A 122 3.78 19.82 14.97
C LEU A 122 3.13 18.46 14.65
N ARG A 123 1.85 18.27 14.97
CA ARG A 123 1.12 17.03 14.70
C ARG A 123 0.44 17.08 13.33
N TRP A 124 0.65 16.03 12.55
CA TRP A 124 -0.03 15.82 11.29
C TRP A 124 -1.47 15.37 11.50
N ARG A 125 -2.39 15.97 10.75
CA ARG A 125 -3.81 15.63 10.74
C ARG A 125 -4.31 15.57 9.30
N CYS A 126 -5.20 14.63 9.01
CA CYS A 126 -5.88 14.54 7.73
C CYS A 126 -6.88 15.69 7.61
N ALA A 127 -6.76 16.50 6.56
CA ALA A 127 -7.60 17.68 6.32
C ALA A 127 -8.63 17.44 5.21
N ALA A 128 -8.35 16.53 4.28
CA ALA A 128 -9.29 16.10 3.25
C ALA A 128 -8.99 14.66 2.83
N VAL A 129 -10.01 13.90 2.44
CA VAL A 129 -9.87 12.56 1.86
C VAL A 129 -10.96 12.27 0.84
N GLU A 130 -10.57 11.64 -0.27
CA GLU A 130 -11.44 11.23 -1.36
C GLU A 130 -11.02 9.87 -1.92
N ILE A 131 -11.98 9.10 -2.44
CA ILE A 131 -11.73 7.82 -3.11
C ILE A 131 -12.39 7.83 -4.48
N ARG A 132 -11.62 7.45 -5.50
CA ARG A 132 -12.10 7.25 -6.87
C ARG A 132 -11.91 5.80 -7.29
N GLY A 133 -12.96 5.23 -7.88
CA GLY A 133 -13.02 3.82 -8.30
C GLY A 133 -13.93 2.98 -7.40
N PRO A 134 -13.95 1.65 -7.58
CA PRO A 134 -14.74 0.76 -6.73
C PRO A 134 -14.39 0.93 -5.25
N ARG A 135 -15.37 0.89 -4.34
CA ARG A 135 -15.03 0.95 -2.91
C ARG A 135 -14.16 -0.26 -2.53
N PRO A 136 -13.00 -0.03 -1.88
CA PRO A 136 -12.07 -1.10 -1.53
C PRO A 136 -12.69 -2.10 -0.55
#